data_AF-G8JRN6-F1
#
_entry.id   AF-G8JRN6-F1
#
_cell.length_a   1.000
_cell.length_b   1.000
_cell.length_c   1.000
_cell.angle_alpha   90.00
_cell.angle_beta   90.00
_cell.angle_gamma   90.00
#
_symmetry.space_group_name_H-M   'P 1'
#
loop_
_entity.id
_entity.type
_entity.pdbx_description
1 polymer ?
#
loop_
_entity_poly.entity_id
_entity_poly.type
_entity_poly.pdbx_seq_one_letter_code
_entity_poly.pdbx_strand_id
1 'polypeptide(L)'
;MGKFQKTITSHHSRSHRLVRSPWALTAISFAIIWFFHDAFSSFYPISLRLGNDSSAMRSKGLEAKTIVTVLDFNNRTVLSIGASNKHIQLNQITPSTISRADFSKWIEEQKEISLENMLTNIGDSRLNNGLVSTEGVAEGVVVASTSKEHPDYFYQWTRDGAITVNTVVNILVDTPRVNITLVGTVLKYINNTYVLQRVQNPSGSFEDDLSGLGEPKFMVDNSQFTGSWGRPQNDGPALRVITIMNFLNYLKGNNLTLEDAATMYRSYYGTDSLPLTFQNEQELFSKVIYYDLVYIMENWFKESFDLWEEVIGIHFFTTLCQLKALKLSFLHISNGVFKADVLFLERLQSIIDAVTTFMIKDSGFLNHNLNFIVETPSILGQRSGLNIGSLIGSILTHDELDFEPSSIGAVPFNIDHPAILNVLYEMVKRMSILYPINHGRANLNMGVGLGRYPEDIYNGIGVSEANPWFLATSTAAEMMYKFVYQHYKSSKDLVIELDNDNWNCAFWSLIFNGLSSISKTEARLIIPFNSPAYHQTMHSIVSYGDSFLDEVRLHVSEEGEMSEQFNKYTGFLQGARHLTWSYGAFLSSIRWRDKVQNYC
;
A
#
# COMPACT_ATOMS: atom_id res chain seq x y z
N MET A 1 29.97 -7.37 -51.66
CA MET A 1 29.98 -6.53 -52.88
C MET A 1 28.60 -5.87 -53.00
N GLY A 2 28.38 -4.63 -53.47
CA GLY A 2 29.32 -3.58 -53.87
C GLY A 2 28.60 -2.25 -54.16
N LYS A 3 28.95 -1.23 -53.36
CA LYS A 3 28.99 0.24 -53.58
C LYS A 3 28.72 0.82 -54.99
N PHE A 4 27.83 1.83 -55.03
CA PHE A 4 27.77 3.04 -55.89
C PHE A 4 26.84 4.07 -55.16
N GLN A 5 26.98 5.40 -55.06
CA GLN A 5 27.93 6.44 -55.55
C GLN A 5 27.95 6.68 -57.08
N LYS A 6 28.01 7.89 -57.65
CA LYS A 6 28.10 9.34 -57.21
C LYS A 6 27.69 10.21 -58.46
N THR A 7 27.66 11.56 -58.63
CA THR A 7 28.24 12.74 -57.96
C THR A 7 27.51 14.07 -58.31
N ILE A 8 27.15 14.88 -57.30
CA ILE A 8 27.22 16.38 -57.16
C ILE A 8 27.17 17.29 -58.42
N THR A 9 26.32 18.34 -58.40
CA THR A 9 26.64 19.79 -58.59
C THR A 9 25.35 20.65 -58.54
N SER A 10 25.33 21.98 -58.37
CA SER A 10 25.85 22.82 -57.25
C SER A 10 25.52 24.32 -57.49
N HIS A 11 25.13 25.11 -56.48
CA HIS A 11 25.47 26.56 -56.39
C HIS A 11 25.22 27.17 -54.99
N HIS A 12 25.47 28.49 -54.80
CA HIS A 12 25.75 29.13 -53.51
C HIS A 12 25.04 30.47 -53.24
N SER A 13 24.61 30.67 -51.98
CA SER A 13 24.92 31.84 -51.12
C SER A 13 24.51 31.48 -49.67
N ARG A 14 25.35 31.53 -48.62
CA ARG A 14 25.87 32.71 -47.90
C ARG A 14 24.78 33.72 -47.52
N SER A 15 24.68 34.22 -46.29
CA SER A 15 25.41 33.95 -45.02
C SER A 15 24.49 34.34 -43.83
N HIS A 16 24.68 33.97 -42.56
CA HIS A 16 25.88 34.04 -41.70
C HIS A 16 25.90 32.93 -40.60
N ARG A 17 26.79 33.08 -39.60
CA ARG A 17 26.80 32.38 -38.30
C ARG A 17 26.83 33.42 -37.19
N LEU A 18 26.36 33.06 -36.00
CA LEU A 18 27.05 33.41 -34.74
C LEU A 18 26.74 32.37 -33.66
N VAL A 19 27.76 32.03 -32.87
CA VAL A 19 27.70 31.10 -31.72
C VAL A 19 28.62 31.69 -30.66
N ARG A 20 28.16 31.77 -29.40
CA ARG A 20 29.01 31.83 -28.19
C ARG A 20 28.17 31.70 -26.91
N SER A 21 28.81 31.11 -25.91
CA SER A 21 28.50 31.12 -24.48
C SER A 21 29.80 31.48 -23.74
N PRO A 22 29.88 31.40 -22.40
CA PRO A 22 29.08 32.12 -21.40
C PRO A 22 29.98 33.07 -20.57
N TRP A 23 29.50 33.49 -19.39
CA TRP A 23 30.19 34.24 -18.31
C TRP A 23 30.25 35.79 -18.37
N ALA A 24 30.23 36.36 -17.16
CA ALA A 24 30.55 37.73 -16.75
C ALA A 24 29.73 38.90 -17.32
N LEU A 25 28.80 39.42 -16.50
CA LEU A 25 29.10 40.64 -15.72
C LEU A 25 28.17 40.76 -14.50
N THR A 26 28.66 41.40 -13.44
CA THR A 26 28.06 41.41 -12.09
C THR A 26 27.82 42.83 -11.57
N ALA A 27 26.92 42.95 -10.60
CA ALA A 27 26.77 44.04 -9.64
C ALA A 27 26.43 45.46 -10.16
N ILE A 28 25.17 45.85 -9.94
CA ILE A 28 24.72 46.98 -9.08
C ILE A 28 23.26 46.67 -8.68
N SER A 29 22.72 46.99 -7.50
CA SER A 29 23.16 46.75 -6.11
C SER A 29 22.11 47.37 -5.17
N PHE A 30 21.65 46.61 -4.16
CA PHE A 30 20.86 47.05 -2.98
C PHE A 30 19.54 47.82 -3.18
N ALA A 31 18.41 47.11 -3.01
CA ALA A 31 17.32 47.50 -2.10
C ALA A 31 16.39 46.30 -1.80
N ILE A 32 15.65 46.37 -0.68
CA ILE A 32 14.54 45.46 -0.30
C ILE A 32 14.94 43.98 -0.05
N ILE A 33 15.55 43.74 1.11
CA ILE A 33 15.47 42.45 1.83
C ILE A 33 14.77 42.71 3.17
N TRP A 34 13.44 42.62 3.22
CA TRP A 34 12.65 42.35 4.44
C TRP A 34 11.14 42.22 4.11
N PHE A 35 10.63 40.99 4.07
CA PHE A 35 9.23 40.62 4.37
C PHE A 35 9.13 39.08 4.45
N PHE A 36 8.10 38.55 5.12
CA PHE A 36 7.87 37.12 5.38
C PHE A 36 8.85 36.43 6.35
N HIS A 37 8.99 36.99 7.56
CA HIS A 37 9.32 36.20 8.74
C HIS A 37 8.62 36.75 10.01
N ASP A 38 7.28 36.62 10.05
CA ASP A 38 6.52 36.48 11.31
C ASP A 38 5.02 36.23 11.01
N ALA A 39 4.48 35.08 11.44
CA ALA A 39 3.04 34.77 11.31
C ALA A 39 2.53 33.60 12.20
N PHE A 40 3.28 33.13 13.21
CA PHE A 40 2.83 32.03 14.08
C PHE A 40 3.25 32.19 15.55
N SER A 41 2.41 32.86 16.35
CA SER A 41 2.17 32.51 17.76
C SER A 41 1.01 33.33 18.36
N SER A 42 0.47 32.84 19.48
CA SER A 42 -0.32 33.60 20.48
C SER A 42 -1.73 34.10 20.11
N PHE A 43 -2.75 33.32 20.51
CA PHE A 43 -4.13 33.81 20.71
C PHE A 43 -4.60 33.49 22.15
N TYR A 44 -4.73 34.52 22.99
CA TYR A 44 -5.65 34.61 24.14
C TYR A 44 -5.65 36.06 24.68
N PRO A 45 -6.61 36.52 25.51
CA PRO A 45 -7.45 37.62 25.06
C PRO A 45 -7.28 38.92 25.86
N ILE A 46 -7.41 40.06 25.17
CA ILE A 46 -7.60 41.38 25.82
C ILE A 46 -8.81 42.08 25.18
N SER A 47 -9.73 42.53 26.03
CA SER A 47 -10.91 43.31 25.64
C SER A 47 -10.60 44.80 25.47
N LEU A 48 -11.17 45.45 24.47
CA LEU A 48 -11.35 46.91 24.45
C LEU A 48 -12.65 47.31 23.75
N ARG A 49 -13.12 48.54 23.98
CA ARG A 49 -14.52 48.94 23.76
C ARG A 49 -14.76 49.68 22.43
N LEU A 50 -15.92 49.35 21.83
CA LEU A 50 -16.85 50.23 21.11
C LEU A 50 -16.31 51.54 20.52
N GLY A 51 -16.24 51.58 19.18
CA GLY A 51 -16.42 52.79 18.39
C GLY A 51 -17.49 52.53 17.33
N ASN A 52 -18.50 53.41 17.23
CA ASN A 52 -19.48 53.35 16.15
C ASN A 52 -18.87 53.95 14.88
N ASP A 53 -18.95 53.25 13.75
CA ASP A 53 -19.22 53.91 12.48
C ASP A 53 -19.95 52.97 11.51
N SER A 54 -20.87 53.49 10.71
CA SER A 54 -21.84 52.69 9.95
C SER A 54 -21.73 52.92 8.44
N SER A 55 -21.07 51.99 7.75
CA SER A 55 -21.10 51.92 6.28
C SER A 55 -21.48 50.51 5.80
N ALA A 56 -22.46 50.43 4.90
CA ALA A 56 -23.12 49.17 4.55
C ALA A 56 -22.38 48.40 3.45
N MET A 57 -21.24 47.79 3.78
CA MET A 57 -20.75 46.66 2.98
C MET A 57 -21.73 45.49 3.14
N ARG A 58 -22.36 45.08 2.03
CA ARG A 58 -23.05 43.78 1.98
C ARG A 58 -22.01 42.68 2.15
N SER A 59 -21.97 42.06 3.32
CA SER A 59 -21.35 40.75 3.45
C SER A 59 -22.06 39.79 2.48
N LYS A 60 -21.29 39.02 1.70
CA LYS A 60 -21.75 37.68 1.37
C LYS A 60 -21.86 36.96 2.71
N GLY A 61 -23.05 36.51 3.07
CA GLY A 61 -23.21 35.69 4.27
C GLY A 61 -22.33 34.45 4.14
N LEU A 62 -21.62 34.09 5.19
CA LEU A 62 -21.17 32.71 5.33
C LEU A 62 -22.45 31.90 5.53
N GLU A 63 -22.85 31.12 4.53
CA GLU A 63 -23.87 30.09 4.74
C GLU A 63 -23.29 29.09 5.74
N ALA A 64 -23.98 28.91 6.87
CA ALA A 64 -23.48 28.06 7.93
C ALA A 64 -23.51 26.59 7.46
N LYS A 65 -22.33 25.96 7.34
CA LYS A 65 -22.18 24.57 6.94
C LYS A 65 -23.09 23.67 7.78
N THR A 66 -24.06 23.01 7.15
CA THR A 66 -25.16 22.34 7.84
C THR A 66 -24.65 21.09 8.57
N ILE A 67 -24.76 21.06 9.90
CA ILE A 67 -24.33 19.92 10.71
C ILE A 67 -25.53 19.00 10.99
N VAL A 68 -25.39 17.73 10.64
CA VAL A 68 -26.36 16.66 10.89
C VAL A 68 -25.72 15.64 11.83
N THR A 69 -26.12 15.65 13.10
CA THR A 69 -25.64 14.68 14.09
C THR A 69 -26.63 13.53 14.22
N VAL A 70 -26.18 12.29 14.00
CA VAL A 70 -26.99 11.08 14.12
C VAL A 70 -26.51 10.26 15.32
N LEU A 71 -27.40 10.07 16.30
CA LEU A 71 -27.10 9.30 17.53
C LEU A 71 -27.57 7.84 17.44
N ASP A 72 -28.69 7.59 16.77
CA ASP A 72 -29.25 6.24 16.56
C ASP A 72 -30.16 6.23 15.32
N PHE A 73 -29.94 5.28 14.41
CA PHE A 73 -30.79 5.12 13.22
C PHE A 73 -32.17 4.53 13.59
N ASN A 74 -32.28 3.77 14.67
CA ASN A 74 -33.52 3.11 15.09
C ASN A 74 -34.50 4.08 15.76
N ASN A 75 -34.07 4.79 16.81
CA ASN A 75 -34.90 5.77 17.52
C ASN A 75 -35.06 7.11 16.77
N ARG A 76 -34.41 7.29 15.61
CA ARG A 76 -34.50 8.49 14.75
C ARG A 76 -34.08 9.80 15.43
N THR A 77 -33.24 9.73 16.46
CA THR A 77 -32.76 10.90 17.21
C THR A 77 -31.69 11.66 16.41
N VAL A 78 -32.15 12.47 15.46
CA VAL A 78 -31.32 13.39 14.67
C VAL A 78 -31.35 14.77 15.32
N LEU A 79 -30.22 15.26 15.80
CA LEU A 79 -30.09 16.61 16.33
C LEU A 79 -29.65 17.56 15.22
N SER A 80 -30.59 17.93 14.35
CA SER A 80 -30.36 18.88 13.25
C SER A 80 -30.59 20.32 13.68
N ILE A 81 -29.55 21.14 13.68
CA ILE A 81 -29.70 22.60 13.76
C ILE A 81 -29.98 23.11 12.33
N GLY A 82 -31.25 23.41 12.03
CA GLY A 82 -31.65 24.15 10.83
C GLY A 82 -32.01 23.34 9.57
N ALA A 83 -31.94 22.00 9.62
CA ALA A 83 -32.34 21.14 8.49
C ALA A 83 -33.70 20.48 8.73
N SER A 84 -34.45 20.23 7.65
CA SER A 84 -35.66 19.39 7.67
C SER A 84 -35.32 17.91 7.89
N ASN A 85 -36.30 17.10 8.31
CA ASN A 85 -36.16 15.66 8.54
C ASN A 85 -35.68 14.91 7.28
N LYS A 86 -34.36 14.78 7.11
CA LYS A 86 -33.72 13.99 6.05
C LYS A 86 -33.31 12.64 6.62
N HIS A 87 -33.95 11.58 6.15
CA HIS A 87 -33.70 10.22 6.63
C HIS A 87 -32.42 9.64 6.01
N ILE A 88 -31.28 9.85 6.67
CA ILE A 88 -30.10 9.00 6.48
C ILE A 88 -30.41 7.64 7.10
N GLN A 89 -30.05 6.57 6.40
CA GLN A 89 -30.19 5.18 6.87
C GLN A 89 -28.96 4.38 6.46
N LEU A 90 -28.60 3.35 7.21
CA LEU A 90 -27.64 2.35 6.76
C LEU A 90 -28.24 1.52 5.63
N ASN A 91 -27.44 1.23 4.60
CA ASN A 91 -27.81 0.28 3.57
C ASN A 91 -27.95 -1.13 4.17
N GLN A 92 -28.87 -1.92 3.63
CA GLN A 92 -28.89 -3.36 3.93
C GLN A 92 -27.72 -4.00 3.16
N ILE A 93 -26.80 -4.61 3.89
CA ILE A 93 -25.59 -5.27 3.38
C ILE A 93 -25.67 -6.74 3.78
N THR A 94 -25.50 -7.64 2.83
CA THR A 94 -25.46 -9.09 3.09
C THR A 94 -24.01 -9.53 3.30
N PRO A 95 -23.59 -9.97 4.51
CA PRO A 95 -22.18 -10.25 4.78
C PRO A 95 -21.66 -11.53 4.14
N SER A 96 -22.52 -12.53 3.90
CA SER A 96 -22.15 -13.76 3.19
C SER A 96 -23.37 -14.44 2.56
N THR A 97 -23.13 -15.34 1.62
CA THR A 97 -24.17 -16.14 0.93
C THR A 97 -24.52 -17.47 1.65
N ILE A 98 -23.95 -17.71 2.83
CA ILE A 98 -24.19 -18.87 3.71
C ILE A 98 -24.53 -18.39 5.14
N SER A 99 -24.67 -19.30 6.13
CA SER A 99 -24.92 -18.86 7.51
C SER A 99 -23.66 -18.26 8.16
N ARG A 100 -23.83 -17.37 9.15
CA ARG A 100 -22.70 -16.80 9.91
C ARG A 100 -21.85 -17.88 10.59
N ALA A 101 -22.45 -19.01 10.98
CA ALA A 101 -21.72 -20.12 11.60
C ALA A 101 -20.84 -20.85 10.59
N ASP A 102 -21.39 -21.18 9.41
CA ASP A 102 -20.66 -21.86 8.34
C ASP A 102 -19.57 -20.95 7.74
N PHE A 103 -19.85 -19.65 7.64
CA PHE A 103 -18.88 -18.65 7.19
C PHE A 103 -17.72 -18.50 8.16
N SER A 104 -17.98 -18.31 9.47
CA SER A 104 -16.90 -18.27 10.47
C SER A 104 -16.12 -19.58 10.54
N LYS A 105 -16.78 -20.74 10.32
CA LYS A 105 -16.09 -22.04 10.23
C LYS A 105 -15.11 -22.07 9.05
N TRP A 106 -15.57 -21.70 7.85
CA TRP A 106 -14.73 -21.63 6.66
C TRP A 106 -13.57 -20.64 6.82
N ILE A 107 -13.78 -19.49 7.48
CA ILE A 107 -12.71 -18.51 7.74
C ILE A 107 -11.56 -19.16 8.52
N GLU A 108 -11.83 -19.91 9.59
CA GLU A 108 -10.76 -20.56 10.37
C GLU A 108 -10.12 -21.75 9.61
N GLU A 109 -10.92 -22.57 8.91
CA GLU A 109 -10.38 -23.67 8.09
C GLU A 109 -9.46 -23.14 6.96
N GLN A 110 -9.90 -22.11 6.23
CA GLN A 110 -9.10 -21.50 5.16
C GLN A 110 -7.88 -20.72 5.69
N LYS A 111 -7.93 -20.21 6.92
CA LYS A 111 -6.82 -19.53 7.59
C LYS A 111 -5.68 -20.50 7.91
N GLU A 112 -5.98 -21.69 8.40
CA GLU A 112 -4.98 -22.76 8.60
C GLU A 112 -4.39 -23.21 7.25
N ILE A 113 -5.25 -23.51 6.26
CA ILE A 113 -4.82 -23.95 4.92
C ILE A 113 -3.98 -22.87 4.21
N SER A 114 -4.35 -21.59 4.34
CA SER A 114 -3.61 -20.48 3.72
C SER A 114 -2.25 -20.26 4.40
N LEU A 115 -2.16 -20.46 5.71
CA LEU A 115 -0.90 -20.39 6.45
C LEU A 115 0.05 -21.51 6.01
N GLU A 116 -0.43 -22.74 5.90
CA GLU A 116 0.38 -23.86 5.41
C GLU A 116 0.87 -23.60 3.98
N ASN A 117 -0.04 -23.31 3.04
CA ASN A 117 0.33 -23.07 1.64
C ASN A 117 1.34 -21.90 1.50
N MET A 118 1.12 -20.77 2.18
CA MET A 118 2.04 -19.62 2.15
C MET A 118 3.44 -20.02 2.65
N LEU A 119 3.52 -20.75 3.77
CA LEU A 119 4.80 -21.20 4.34
C LEU A 119 5.49 -22.27 3.47
N THR A 120 4.73 -23.12 2.76
CA THR A 120 5.32 -24.13 1.87
C THR A 120 6.01 -23.54 0.63
N ASN A 121 5.70 -22.29 0.24
CA ASN A 121 6.38 -21.58 -0.85
C ASN A 121 7.66 -20.85 -0.41
N ILE A 122 8.05 -20.95 0.87
CA ILE A 122 9.29 -20.38 1.40
C ILE A 122 10.37 -21.46 1.46
N GLY A 123 11.53 -21.15 0.88
CA GLY A 123 12.75 -21.96 0.96
C GLY A 123 13.32 -21.95 2.38
N ASP A 124 12.78 -22.79 3.25
CA ASP A 124 13.26 -23.03 4.61
C ASP A 124 13.25 -24.54 4.90
N SER A 125 14.40 -25.16 5.11
CA SER A 125 14.50 -26.59 5.43
C SER A 125 13.82 -27.03 6.74
N ARG A 126 13.32 -26.09 7.56
CA ARG A 126 12.48 -26.36 8.75
C ARG A 126 10.97 -26.24 8.47
N LEU A 127 10.57 -25.67 7.34
CA LEU A 127 9.17 -25.58 6.89
C LEU A 127 8.91 -26.52 5.71
N ASN A 128 9.67 -26.36 4.62
CA ASN A 128 9.58 -27.21 3.43
C ASN A 128 10.97 -27.64 2.94
N ASN A 129 11.48 -28.72 3.55
CA ASN A 129 12.73 -29.34 3.09
C ASN A 129 12.64 -29.86 1.64
N GLY A 130 11.45 -30.21 1.13
CA GLY A 130 11.28 -30.66 -0.25
C GLY A 130 11.63 -29.56 -1.26
N LEU A 131 11.11 -28.34 -1.04
CA LEU A 131 11.39 -27.18 -1.88
C LEU A 131 12.91 -26.86 -1.92
N VAL A 132 13.59 -26.97 -0.78
CA VAL A 132 15.04 -26.73 -0.70
C VAL A 132 15.86 -27.88 -1.31
N SER A 133 15.61 -29.13 -0.91
CA SER A 133 16.48 -30.26 -1.28
C SER A 133 16.18 -30.92 -2.62
N THR A 134 14.96 -30.76 -3.14
CA THR A 134 14.48 -31.42 -4.36
C THR A 134 14.27 -30.42 -5.49
N GLU A 135 13.67 -29.26 -5.20
CA GLU A 135 13.38 -28.22 -6.21
C GLU A 135 14.53 -27.21 -6.38
N GLY A 136 15.59 -27.30 -5.56
CA GLY A 136 16.80 -26.48 -5.66
C GLY A 136 16.65 -25.04 -5.18
N VAL A 137 15.58 -24.73 -4.44
CA VAL A 137 15.31 -23.39 -3.90
C VAL A 137 16.26 -23.08 -2.75
N ALA A 138 16.94 -21.94 -2.80
CA ALA A 138 17.90 -21.56 -1.76
C ALA A 138 17.21 -21.17 -0.43
N GLU A 139 17.98 -21.24 0.67
CA GLU A 139 17.50 -20.83 1.99
C GLU A 139 17.14 -19.33 2.03
N GLY A 140 15.99 -19.02 2.63
CA GLY A 140 15.43 -17.67 2.74
C GLY A 140 14.72 -17.14 1.48
N VAL A 141 14.67 -17.92 0.41
CA VAL A 141 13.94 -17.57 -0.82
C VAL A 141 12.43 -17.62 -0.58
N VAL A 142 11.68 -16.71 -1.19
CA VAL A 142 10.22 -16.83 -1.33
C VAL A 142 9.89 -16.96 -2.80
N VAL A 143 9.29 -18.08 -3.19
CA VAL A 143 8.83 -18.29 -4.57
C VAL A 143 7.45 -17.62 -4.71
N ALA A 144 7.19 -16.94 -5.83
CA ALA A 144 5.88 -16.31 -6.05
C ALA A 144 4.75 -17.33 -6.23
N SER A 145 5.03 -18.46 -6.90
CA SER A 145 4.10 -19.57 -7.12
C SER A 145 4.88 -20.86 -7.46
N THR A 146 4.28 -22.02 -7.19
CA THR A 146 4.82 -23.33 -7.62
C THR A 146 4.69 -23.58 -9.13
N SER A 147 4.06 -22.67 -9.88
CA SER A 147 3.80 -22.80 -11.32
C SER A 147 5.07 -22.56 -12.15
N LYS A 148 5.51 -23.59 -12.88
CA LYS A 148 6.72 -23.57 -13.74
C LYS A 148 6.43 -23.40 -15.23
N GLU A 149 5.15 -23.39 -15.61
CA GLU A 149 4.69 -23.16 -16.97
C GLU A 149 3.23 -22.69 -16.96
N HIS A 150 2.85 -21.88 -17.96
CA HIS A 150 1.47 -21.47 -18.21
C HIS A 150 0.67 -20.92 -16.99
N PRO A 151 1.20 -19.95 -16.21
CA PRO A 151 2.43 -19.19 -16.42
C PRO A 151 3.62 -19.76 -15.63
N ASP A 152 4.84 -19.39 -16.03
CA ASP A 152 6.06 -19.67 -15.26
C ASP A 152 6.34 -18.54 -14.25
N TYR A 153 6.04 -18.81 -12.98
CA TYR A 153 6.22 -17.93 -11.82
C TYR A 153 7.18 -18.55 -10.79
N PHE A 154 7.96 -19.57 -11.17
CA PHE A 154 8.91 -20.24 -10.27
C PHE A 154 10.23 -19.44 -10.11
N TYR A 155 10.07 -18.19 -9.70
CA TYR A 155 11.12 -17.21 -9.43
C TYR A 155 10.85 -16.56 -8.06
N GLN A 156 11.81 -15.81 -7.56
CA GLN A 156 11.65 -14.96 -6.39
C GLN A 156 11.62 -13.49 -6.81
N TRP A 157 10.54 -12.79 -6.45
CA TRP A 157 10.41 -11.35 -6.66
C TRP A 157 10.73 -10.60 -5.37
N THR A 158 11.42 -9.46 -5.49
CA THR A 158 11.79 -8.60 -4.35
C THR A 158 10.56 -8.09 -3.60
N ARG A 159 9.48 -7.76 -4.33
CA ARG A 159 8.18 -7.32 -3.79
C ARG A 159 7.48 -8.46 -3.04
N ASP A 160 7.22 -9.55 -3.73
CA ASP A 160 6.40 -10.67 -3.22
C ASP A 160 7.07 -11.35 -2.02
N GLY A 161 8.39 -11.49 -2.04
CA GLY A 161 9.16 -11.99 -0.89
C GLY A 161 9.07 -11.08 0.33
N ALA A 162 9.22 -9.75 0.14
CA ALA A 162 9.06 -8.79 1.22
C ALA A 162 7.65 -8.80 1.81
N ILE A 163 6.61 -8.73 0.97
CA ILE A 163 5.21 -8.73 1.44
C ILE A 163 4.88 -10.04 2.18
N THR A 164 5.29 -11.19 1.64
CA THR A 164 5.09 -12.50 2.28
C THR A 164 5.76 -12.58 3.65
N VAL A 165 7.04 -12.17 3.74
CA VAL A 165 7.77 -12.24 5.01
C VAL A 165 7.28 -11.17 6.00
N ASN A 166 6.71 -10.05 5.53
CA ASN A 166 6.00 -9.13 6.41
C ASN A 166 4.71 -9.75 6.98
N THR A 167 4.00 -10.60 6.23
CA THR A 167 2.91 -11.43 6.79
C THR A 167 3.43 -12.42 7.85
N VAL A 168 4.61 -13.03 7.66
CA VAL A 168 5.26 -13.87 8.69
C VAL A 168 5.63 -13.07 9.95
N VAL A 169 6.14 -11.84 9.80
CA VAL A 169 6.37 -10.90 10.92
C VAL A 169 5.06 -10.55 11.63
N ASN A 170 3.98 -10.35 10.89
CA ASN A 170 2.66 -10.06 11.46
C ASN A 170 2.08 -11.25 12.24
N ILE A 171 2.26 -12.48 11.76
CA ILE A 171 1.92 -13.72 12.49
C ILE A 171 2.76 -13.83 13.77
N LEU A 172 4.06 -13.50 13.71
CA LEU A 172 4.93 -13.46 14.89
C LEU A 172 4.44 -12.45 15.94
N VAL A 173 4.07 -11.23 15.53
CA VAL A 173 3.55 -10.17 16.42
C VAL A 173 2.28 -10.60 17.16
N ASP A 174 1.35 -11.27 16.46
CA ASP A 174 0.06 -11.65 17.05
C ASP A 174 0.09 -13.02 17.77
N THR A 175 1.23 -13.74 17.73
CA THR A 175 1.43 -15.00 18.46
C THR A 175 1.95 -14.73 19.88
N PRO A 176 1.26 -15.14 20.97
CA PRO A 176 1.67 -14.85 22.36
C PRO A 176 2.99 -15.49 22.86
N ARG A 177 3.72 -16.19 21.99
CA ARG A 177 5.02 -16.82 22.28
C ARG A 177 5.89 -16.74 21.04
N VAL A 178 7.18 -16.47 21.23
CA VAL A 178 8.17 -16.41 20.14
C VAL A 178 8.22 -17.75 19.41
N ASN A 179 7.66 -17.80 18.20
CA ASN A 179 7.78 -18.96 17.31
C ASN A 179 9.16 -18.94 16.67
N ILE A 180 10.12 -19.64 17.30
CA ILE A 180 11.53 -19.59 16.90
C ILE A 180 11.75 -20.07 15.46
N THR A 181 10.93 -20.98 14.93
CA THR A 181 10.98 -21.41 13.53
C THR A 181 10.77 -20.24 12.60
N LEU A 182 9.67 -19.50 12.77
CA LEU A 182 9.32 -18.35 11.92
C LEU A 182 10.31 -17.19 12.10
N VAL A 183 10.85 -16.98 13.30
CA VAL A 183 11.97 -16.03 13.53
C VAL A 183 13.18 -16.43 12.68
N GLY A 184 13.50 -17.72 12.62
CA GLY A 184 14.52 -18.28 11.73
C GLY A 184 14.23 -18.03 10.26
N THR A 185 12.99 -18.27 9.82
CA THR A 185 12.54 -18.02 8.43
C THR A 185 12.72 -16.55 8.03
N VAL A 186 12.36 -15.60 8.90
CA VAL A 186 12.61 -14.17 8.66
C VAL A 186 14.12 -13.87 8.59
N LEU A 187 14.92 -14.39 9.54
CA LEU A 187 16.39 -14.22 9.54
C LEU A 187 17.05 -14.78 8.27
N LYS A 188 16.58 -15.92 7.77
CA LYS A 188 17.01 -16.54 6.50
C LYS A 188 16.68 -15.63 5.32
N TYR A 189 15.47 -15.09 5.23
CA TYR A 189 15.09 -14.14 4.18
C TYR A 189 15.93 -12.85 4.19
N ILE A 190 16.24 -12.31 5.37
CA ILE A 190 17.11 -11.13 5.50
C ILE A 190 18.55 -11.46 5.06
N ASN A 191 19.04 -12.66 5.34
CA ASN A 191 20.31 -13.14 4.81
C ASN A 191 20.27 -13.39 3.28
N ASN A 192 19.14 -13.86 2.74
CA ASN A 192 18.94 -13.98 1.31
C ASN A 192 18.96 -12.61 0.61
N THR A 193 18.31 -11.60 1.19
CA THR A 193 18.38 -10.21 0.73
C THR A 193 19.82 -9.70 0.62
N TYR A 194 20.69 -9.99 1.61
CA TYR A 194 22.12 -9.63 1.53
C TYR A 194 22.81 -10.24 0.30
N VAL A 195 22.46 -11.48 -0.07
CA VAL A 195 22.98 -12.16 -1.26
C VAL A 195 22.46 -11.48 -2.53
N LEU A 196 21.14 -11.33 -2.67
CA LEU A 196 20.52 -10.77 -3.88
C LEU A 196 20.98 -9.34 -4.19
N GLN A 197 21.17 -8.50 -3.16
CA GLN A 197 21.76 -7.16 -3.33
C GLN A 197 23.11 -7.18 -4.08
N ARG A 198 23.87 -8.28 -3.99
CA ARG A 198 25.23 -8.44 -4.55
C ARG A 198 25.27 -9.31 -5.81
N VAL A 199 24.12 -9.79 -6.29
CA VAL A 199 24.01 -10.52 -7.56
C VAL A 199 23.94 -9.51 -8.69
N GLN A 200 25.04 -9.37 -9.45
CA GLN A 200 25.04 -8.62 -10.72
C GLN A 200 23.95 -9.18 -11.65
N ASN A 201 23.17 -8.30 -12.25
CA ASN A 201 21.94 -8.62 -12.97
C ASN A 201 21.68 -7.61 -14.11
N PRO A 202 20.62 -7.75 -14.92
CA PRO A 202 20.38 -6.85 -16.05
C PRO A 202 19.93 -5.42 -15.69
N SER A 203 19.51 -5.14 -14.44
CA SER A 203 19.35 -3.76 -13.95
C SER A 203 20.70 -3.13 -13.60
N GLY A 204 21.68 -3.92 -13.17
CA GLY A 204 23.09 -3.56 -13.09
C GLY A 204 23.86 -4.25 -11.96
N SER A 205 24.61 -3.48 -11.16
CA SER A 205 25.55 -4.03 -10.16
C SER A 205 25.39 -3.41 -8.76
N PHE A 206 26.11 -3.98 -7.80
CA PHE A 206 26.23 -3.48 -6.43
C PHE A 206 27.38 -2.49 -6.24
N GLU A 207 28.55 -2.79 -6.83
CA GLU A 207 29.80 -2.07 -6.57
C GLU A 207 29.97 -0.80 -7.41
N ASP A 208 29.27 -0.67 -8.56
CA ASP A 208 29.41 0.47 -9.47
C ASP A 208 28.50 1.66 -9.09
N ASP A 209 27.19 1.39 -8.95
CA ASP A 209 26.16 2.44 -8.79
C ASP A 209 24.87 1.99 -8.05
N LEU A 210 24.88 0.80 -7.42
CA LEU A 210 23.73 0.14 -6.79
C LEU A 210 22.51 -0.11 -7.69
N SER A 211 22.59 0.12 -9.01
CA SER A 211 21.46 -0.04 -9.95
C SER A 211 20.82 -1.44 -9.90
N GLY A 212 21.62 -2.47 -9.62
CA GLY A 212 21.18 -3.86 -9.48
C GLY A 212 20.18 -4.11 -8.34
N LEU A 213 20.02 -3.19 -7.38
CA LEU A 213 19.02 -3.31 -6.31
C LEU A 213 17.57 -3.15 -6.81
N GLY A 214 17.38 -2.53 -7.99
CA GLY A 214 16.08 -2.38 -8.65
C GLY A 214 15.64 -3.58 -9.49
N GLU A 215 16.40 -4.68 -9.52
CA GLU A 215 16.02 -5.88 -10.25
C GLU A 215 14.75 -6.52 -9.64
N PRO A 216 13.67 -6.70 -10.43
CA PRO A 216 12.40 -7.17 -9.87
C PRO A 216 12.47 -8.60 -9.32
N LYS A 217 13.17 -9.49 -10.02
CA LYS A 217 13.18 -10.93 -9.73
C LYS A 217 14.50 -11.63 -10.04
N PHE A 218 14.72 -12.73 -9.33
CA PHE A 218 15.88 -13.62 -9.46
C PHE A 218 15.43 -15.08 -9.59
N MET A 219 16.32 -15.94 -10.07
CA MET A 219 16.12 -17.38 -10.04
C MET A 219 16.06 -17.88 -8.58
N VAL A 220 15.38 -18.99 -8.34
CA VAL A 220 15.20 -19.56 -6.98
C VAL A 220 16.50 -20.11 -6.35
N ASP A 221 17.57 -20.26 -7.12
CA ASP A 221 18.92 -20.61 -6.65
C ASP A 221 19.77 -19.37 -6.30
N ASN A 222 19.15 -18.18 -6.27
CA ASN A 222 19.75 -16.85 -6.16
C ASN A 222 20.57 -16.39 -7.39
N SER A 223 20.54 -17.09 -8.53
CA SER A 223 21.17 -16.59 -9.76
C SER A 223 20.32 -15.51 -10.46
N GLN A 224 20.96 -14.70 -11.32
CA GLN A 224 20.30 -13.58 -12.01
C GLN A 224 19.29 -14.05 -13.07
N PHE A 225 18.11 -13.41 -13.10
CA PHE A 225 17.17 -13.59 -14.21
C PHE A 225 17.62 -12.78 -15.44
N THR A 226 18.22 -13.45 -16.43
CA THR A 226 18.81 -12.80 -17.62
C THR A 226 17.80 -12.45 -18.73
N GLY A 227 16.53 -12.86 -18.59
CA GLY A 227 15.49 -12.63 -19.60
C GLY A 227 15.06 -11.16 -19.70
N SER A 228 14.46 -10.79 -20.83
CA SER A 228 13.75 -9.52 -20.99
C SER A 228 12.62 -9.42 -19.96
N TRP A 229 12.51 -8.28 -19.27
CA TRP A 229 11.54 -8.05 -18.19
C TRP A 229 11.26 -6.55 -18.02
N GLY A 230 10.16 -6.22 -17.34
CA GLY A 230 9.86 -4.84 -16.92
C GLY A 230 10.74 -4.44 -15.74
N ARG A 231 11.93 -3.88 -16.00
CA ARG A 231 12.94 -3.49 -14.99
C ARG A 231 13.47 -2.06 -15.21
N PRO A 232 13.92 -1.36 -14.15
CA PRO A 232 13.84 -1.73 -12.73
C PRO A 232 12.41 -1.57 -12.18
N GLN A 233 12.20 -2.03 -10.94
CA GLN A 233 10.99 -1.74 -10.15
C GLN A 233 11.42 -1.22 -8.77
N ASN A 234 11.10 0.05 -8.49
CA ASN A 234 11.73 0.79 -7.38
C ASN A 234 10.96 0.64 -6.04
N ASP A 235 9.93 -0.20 -5.98
CA ASP A 235 9.15 -0.55 -4.79
C ASP A 235 9.83 -1.62 -3.94
N GLY A 236 10.49 -2.59 -4.60
CA GLY A 236 11.12 -3.76 -3.96
C GLY A 236 12.01 -3.40 -2.76
N PRO A 237 13.07 -2.59 -2.94
CA PRO A 237 13.95 -2.16 -1.83
C PRO A 237 13.21 -1.47 -0.68
N ALA A 238 12.13 -0.74 -0.96
CA ALA A 238 11.32 -0.09 0.08
C ALA A 238 10.52 -1.12 0.89
N LEU A 239 9.91 -2.11 0.23
CA LEU A 239 9.21 -3.21 0.89
C LEU A 239 10.16 -4.07 1.72
N ARG A 240 11.40 -4.33 1.25
CA ARG A 240 12.45 -4.99 2.04
C ARG A 240 12.76 -4.23 3.34
N VAL A 241 13.00 -2.93 3.25
CA VAL A 241 13.25 -2.06 4.42
C VAL A 241 12.07 -2.08 5.39
N ILE A 242 10.83 -1.94 4.92
CA ILE A 242 9.62 -2.00 5.77
C ILE A 242 9.57 -3.33 6.54
N THR A 243 9.77 -4.44 5.84
CA THR A 243 9.76 -5.80 6.43
C THR A 243 10.82 -5.96 7.52
N ILE A 244 12.04 -5.49 7.26
CA ILE A 244 13.15 -5.56 8.23
C ILE A 244 12.86 -4.69 9.46
N MET A 245 12.37 -3.47 9.29
CA MET A 245 12.02 -2.58 10.41
C MET A 245 10.88 -3.14 11.27
N ASN A 246 9.87 -3.73 10.64
CA ASN A 246 8.77 -4.39 11.34
C ASN A 246 9.27 -5.59 12.16
N PHE A 247 10.22 -6.37 11.65
CA PHE A 247 10.85 -7.46 12.40
C PHE A 247 11.71 -6.96 13.57
N LEU A 248 12.47 -5.88 13.39
CA LEU A 248 13.24 -5.26 14.49
C LEU A 248 12.33 -4.70 15.58
N ASN A 249 11.20 -4.10 15.22
CA ASN A 249 10.15 -3.69 16.17
C ASN A 249 9.57 -4.89 16.93
N TYR A 250 9.31 -6.02 16.25
CA TYR A 250 8.85 -7.26 16.90
C TYR A 250 9.86 -7.81 17.91
N LEU A 251 11.15 -7.91 17.55
CA LEU A 251 12.20 -8.39 18.46
C LEU A 251 12.31 -7.47 19.68
N LYS A 252 12.38 -6.15 19.45
CA LYS A 252 12.41 -5.13 20.51
C LYS A 252 11.18 -5.21 21.44
N GLY A 253 9.99 -5.42 20.88
CA GLY A 253 8.76 -5.61 21.65
C GLY A 253 8.76 -6.85 22.56
N ASN A 254 9.54 -7.87 22.20
CA ASN A 254 9.76 -9.07 23.00
C ASN A 254 10.99 -8.98 23.93
N ASN A 255 11.67 -7.83 23.97
CA ASN A 255 12.96 -7.61 24.65
C ASN A 255 14.10 -8.53 24.15
N LEU A 256 14.10 -8.84 22.85
CA LEU A 256 15.16 -9.59 22.17
C LEU A 256 15.99 -8.66 21.28
N THR A 257 17.29 -8.91 21.20
CA THR A 257 18.15 -8.44 20.10
C THR A 257 18.14 -9.44 18.94
N LEU A 258 18.71 -9.02 17.81
CA LEU A 258 19.02 -9.87 16.67
C LEU A 258 19.99 -11.01 17.04
N GLU A 259 20.93 -10.75 17.97
CA GLU A 259 21.89 -11.73 18.47
C GLU A 259 21.20 -12.77 19.37
N ASP A 260 20.27 -12.36 20.24
CA ASP A 260 19.45 -13.28 21.04
C ASP A 260 18.61 -14.19 20.13
N ALA A 261 17.93 -13.61 19.14
CA ALA A 261 17.07 -14.34 18.21
C ALA A 261 17.86 -15.40 17.40
N ALA A 262 19.03 -15.02 16.86
CA ALA A 262 19.91 -15.95 16.16
C ALA A 262 20.49 -17.03 17.10
N THR A 263 20.81 -16.67 18.34
CA THR A 263 21.32 -17.61 19.36
C THR A 263 20.25 -18.63 19.77
N MET A 264 19.03 -18.17 20.07
CA MET A 264 17.89 -19.04 20.38
C MET A 264 17.62 -20.06 19.25
N TYR A 265 17.66 -19.62 18.00
CA TYR A 265 17.46 -20.52 16.85
C TYR A 265 18.59 -21.55 16.75
N ARG A 266 19.85 -21.11 16.83
CA ARG A 266 21.03 -22.01 16.79
C ARG A 266 21.06 -22.99 17.97
N SER A 267 20.60 -22.59 19.15
CA SER A 267 20.45 -23.50 20.30
C SER A 267 19.36 -24.56 20.09
N TYR A 268 18.30 -24.25 19.33
CA TYR A 268 17.20 -25.17 19.05
C TYR A 268 17.50 -26.11 17.85
N TYR A 269 18.11 -25.58 16.79
CA TYR A 269 18.29 -26.28 15.51
C TYR A 269 19.75 -26.64 15.14
N GLY A 270 20.72 -26.32 16.00
CA GLY A 270 22.16 -26.54 15.80
C GLY A 270 22.87 -25.31 15.23
N THR A 271 24.15 -25.13 15.59
CA THR A 271 24.95 -23.92 15.26
C THR A 271 24.95 -23.57 13.77
N ASP A 272 25.15 -24.57 12.91
CA ASP A 272 25.30 -24.38 11.46
C ASP A 272 23.97 -24.22 10.71
N SER A 273 22.83 -24.32 11.41
CA SER A 273 21.49 -24.24 10.80
C SER A 273 21.02 -22.83 10.43
N LEU A 274 21.80 -21.80 10.78
CA LEU A 274 21.51 -20.39 10.49
C LEU A 274 22.80 -19.61 10.19
N PRO A 275 23.38 -19.76 8.99
CA PRO A 275 24.48 -18.92 8.53
C PRO A 275 23.94 -17.52 8.20
N LEU A 276 24.39 -16.51 8.95
CA LEU A 276 24.02 -15.10 8.75
C LEU A 276 25.28 -14.28 8.42
N THR A 277 25.19 -13.37 7.46
CA THR A 277 26.28 -12.43 7.12
C THR A 277 26.39 -11.23 8.06
N PHE A 278 25.40 -11.08 8.97
CA PHE A 278 25.31 -10.06 10.02
C PHE A 278 25.12 -10.71 11.39
N GLN A 279 25.62 -10.08 12.45
CA GLN A 279 25.54 -10.58 13.84
C GLN A 279 24.56 -9.79 14.72
N ASN A 280 24.36 -8.51 14.44
CA ASN A 280 23.54 -7.58 15.24
C ASN A 280 22.90 -6.50 14.35
N GLU A 281 22.05 -5.65 14.94
CA GLU A 281 21.29 -4.60 14.27
C GLU A 281 22.19 -3.59 13.54
N GLN A 282 23.36 -3.28 14.08
CA GLN A 282 24.31 -2.35 13.48
C GLN A 282 24.99 -2.93 12.22
N GLU A 283 25.31 -4.23 12.24
CA GLU A 283 25.79 -4.95 11.06
C GLU A 283 24.68 -5.15 10.02
N LEU A 284 23.46 -5.47 10.45
CA LEU A 284 22.31 -5.59 9.55
C LEU A 284 22.04 -4.25 8.83
N PHE A 285 22.11 -3.14 9.56
CA PHE A 285 22.03 -1.81 8.96
C PHE A 285 23.13 -1.58 7.92
N SER A 286 24.41 -1.73 8.30
CA SER A 286 25.53 -1.39 7.41
C SER A 286 25.74 -2.35 6.25
N LYS A 287 25.30 -3.61 6.36
CA LYS A 287 25.44 -4.64 5.33
C LYS A 287 24.23 -4.75 4.40
N VAL A 288 23.03 -4.38 4.85
CA VAL A 288 21.78 -4.56 4.09
C VAL A 288 20.98 -3.27 3.96
N ILE A 289 20.45 -2.76 5.07
CA ILE A 289 19.43 -1.69 5.07
C ILE A 289 19.98 -0.40 4.44
N TYR A 290 21.23 -0.06 4.75
CA TYR A 290 21.91 1.14 4.24
C TYR A 290 21.86 1.22 2.71
N TYR A 291 22.10 0.10 2.01
CA TYR A 291 22.15 0.07 0.54
C TYR A 291 20.77 0.23 -0.08
N ASP A 292 19.72 -0.39 0.49
CA ASP A 292 18.34 -0.17 0.05
C ASP A 292 17.91 1.29 0.30
N LEU A 293 18.35 1.91 1.40
CA LEU A 293 18.06 3.33 1.69
C LEU A 293 18.80 4.29 0.74
N VAL A 294 20.07 4.05 0.45
CA VAL A 294 20.81 4.84 -0.56
C VAL A 294 20.13 4.69 -1.93
N TYR A 295 19.76 3.47 -2.32
CA TYR A 295 19.02 3.23 -3.55
C TYR A 295 17.71 4.01 -3.60
N ILE A 296 16.88 3.96 -2.56
CA ILE A 296 15.61 4.73 -2.51
C ILE A 296 15.89 6.23 -2.61
N MET A 297 16.84 6.76 -1.83
CA MET A 297 17.20 8.18 -1.85
C MET A 297 17.72 8.68 -3.21
N GLU A 298 18.19 7.79 -4.08
CA GLU A 298 18.78 8.12 -5.39
C GLU A 298 17.89 7.72 -6.58
N ASN A 299 16.78 7.01 -6.35
CA ASN A 299 15.89 6.48 -7.39
C ASN A 299 14.39 6.78 -7.18
N TRP A 300 13.97 7.39 -6.05
CA TRP A 300 12.54 7.68 -5.77
C TRP A 300 11.84 8.56 -6.82
N PHE A 301 12.59 9.42 -7.52
CA PHE A 301 12.11 10.33 -8.57
C PHE A 301 12.55 9.91 -9.98
N LYS A 302 13.05 8.68 -10.15
CA LYS A 302 13.30 8.09 -11.48
C LYS A 302 12.11 7.24 -11.87
N GLU A 303 11.77 7.24 -13.15
CA GLU A 303 10.75 6.34 -13.67
C GLU A 303 11.22 4.88 -13.54
N SER A 304 10.33 4.00 -13.10
CA SER A 304 10.51 2.56 -13.06
C SER A 304 9.32 1.88 -13.74
N PHE A 305 9.27 0.55 -13.76
CA PHE A 305 8.01 -0.17 -13.96
C PHE A 305 7.15 -0.13 -12.70
N ASP A 306 5.85 -0.35 -12.85
CA ASP A 306 4.88 -0.44 -11.77
C ASP A 306 4.88 -1.82 -11.08
N LEU A 307 4.10 -1.96 -10.00
CA LEU A 307 3.95 -3.23 -9.28
C LEU A 307 3.36 -4.37 -10.11
N TRP A 308 2.77 -4.05 -11.27
CA TRP A 308 2.24 -5.00 -12.25
C TRP A 308 3.21 -5.28 -13.41
N GLU A 309 4.41 -4.71 -13.37
CA GLU A 309 5.55 -5.02 -14.25
C GLU A 309 5.36 -4.57 -15.72
N GLU A 310 4.45 -3.63 -15.97
CA GLU A 310 3.91 -3.34 -17.31
C GLU A 310 4.20 -1.93 -17.83
N VAL A 311 4.04 -0.91 -16.99
CA VAL A 311 4.05 0.50 -17.42
C VAL A 311 5.16 1.29 -16.76
N ILE A 312 5.87 2.08 -17.54
CA ILE A 312 6.96 2.94 -17.05
C ILE A 312 6.39 4.28 -16.58
N GLY A 313 6.78 4.72 -15.38
CA GLY A 313 6.42 6.05 -14.87
C GLY A 313 6.83 6.27 -13.41
N ILE A 314 6.13 7.20 -12.76
CA ILE A 314 6.16 7.37 -11.29
C ILE A 314 4.81 6.93 -10.76
N HIS A 315 4.83 5.99 -9.80
CA HIS A 315 3.64 5.26 -9.34
C HIS A 315 3.33 5.57 -7.88
N PHE A 316 2.05 5.75 -7.55
CA PHE A 316 1.60 6.10 -6.20
C PHE A 316 2.01 5.03 -5.18
N PHE A 317 1.78 3.75 -5.49
CA PHE A 317 2.21 2.60 -4.70
C PHE A 317 3.71 2.67 -4.37
N THR A 318 4.53 2.78 -5.42
CA THR A 318 5.99 2.80 -5.32
C THR A 318 6.47 3.96 -4.45
N THR A 319 5.99 5.19 -4.69
CA THR A 319 6.41 6.36 -3.91
C THR A 319 5.90 6.32 -2.46
N LEU A 320 4.70 5.76 -2.21
CA LEU A 320 4.15 5.62 -0.86
C LEU A 320 4.97 4.62 -0.02
N CYS A 321 5.30 3.45 -0.59
CA CYS A 321 6.16 2.47 0.05
C CYS A 321 7.57 3.03 0.32
N GLN A 322 8.16 3.75 -0.64
CA GLN A 322 9.44 4.46 -0.45
C GLN A 322 9.37 5.47 0.71
N LEU A 323 8.31 6.28 0.80
CA LEU A 323 8.14 7.24 1.88
C LEU A 323 8.04 6.57 3.26
N LYS A 324 7.29 5.47 3.36
CA LYS A 324 7.19 4.66 4.61
C LYS A 324 8.53 4.05 4.99
N ALA A 325 9.28 3.49 4.04
CA ALA A 325 10.61 2.91 4.28
C ALA A 325 11.61 3.95 4.82
N LEU A 326 11.64 5.15 4.22
CA LEU A 326 12.48 6.26 4.67
C LEU A 326 12.08 6.74 6.08
N LYS A 327 10.78 6.99 6.32
CA LYS A 327 10.27 7.46 7.63
C LYS A 327 10.48 6.44 8.76
N LEU A 328 10.23 5.15 8.52
CA LEU A 328 10.54 4.09 9.48
C LEU A 328 12.03 4.08 9.84
N SER A 329 12.90 4.20 8.83
CA SER A 329 14.35 4.17 9.02
C SER A 329 14.86 5.38 9.80
N PHE A 330 14.34 6.58 9.51
CA PHE A 330 14.65 7.79 10.27
C PHE A 330 14.28 7.59 11.75
N LEU A 331 13.08 7.07 12.03
CA LEU A 331 12.63 6.78 13.39
C LEU A 331 13.51 5.75 14.10
N HIS A 332 13.98 4.70 13.41
CA HIS A 332 14.89 3.70 14.00
C HIS A 332 16.28 4.26 14.33
N ILE A 333 16.84 5.11 13.46
CA ILE A 333 18.12 5.80 13.72
C ILE A 333 17.98 6.78 14.88
N SER A 334 16.93 7.62 14.87
CA SER A 334 16.67 8.60 15.94
C SER A 334 16.40 7.93 17.30
N ASN A 335 15.79 6.75 17.31
CA ASN A 335 15.60 5.94 18.52
C ASN A 335 16.84 5.11 18.92
N GLY A 336 17.95 5.24 18.18
CA GLY A 336 19.23 4.59 18.51
C GLY A 336 19.27 3.08 18.32
N VAL A 337 18.36 2.49 17.52
CA VAL A 337 18.34 1.03 17.24
C VAL A 337 19.61 0.60 16.49
N PHE A 338 20.11 1.47 15.61
CA PHE A 338 21.41 1.38 14.98
C PHE A 338 21.90 2.80 14.66
N LYS A 339 23.21 2.98 14.50
CA LYS A 339 23.84 4.28 14.27
C LYS A 339 24.08 4.50 12.77
N ALA A 340 23.74 5.70 12.32
CA ALA A 340 24.25 6.32 11.11
C ALA A 340 25.02 7.61 11.49
N ASP A 341 25.77 8.18 10.56
CA ASP A 341 26.36 9.51 10.75
C ASP A 341 25.32 10.63 10.59
N VAL A 342 25.68 11.84 11.03
CA VAL A 342 24.78 13.00 11.04
C VAL A 342 24.41 13.45 9.62
N LEU A 343 25.34 13.39 8.66
CA LEU A 343 25.10 13.83 7.29
C LEU A 343 24.16 12.88 6.55
N PHE A 344 24.26 11.56 6.82
CA PHE A 344 23.27 10.59 6.35
C PHE A 344 21.87 10.87 6.92
N LEU A 345 21.76 11.21 8.21
CA LEU A 345 20.47 11.49 8.84
C LEU A 345 19.84 12.81 8.34
N GLU A 346 20.66 13.85 8.12
CA GLU A 346 20.24 15.11 7.49
C GLU A 346 19.80 14.90 6.03
N ARG A 347 20.55 14.11 5.26
CA ARG A 347 20.16 13.70 3.88
C ARG A 347 18.84 12.96 3.89
N LEU A 348 18.67 11.98 4.79
CA LEU A 348 17.46 11.16 4.92
C LEU A 348 16.23 12.03 5.21
N GLN A 349 16.32 12.97 6.17
CA GLN A 349 15.25 13.92 6.45
C GLN A 349 14.91 14.79 5.23
N SER A 350 15.93 15.34 4.56
CA SER A 350 15.72 16.18 3.37
C SER A 350 15.03 15.44 2.22
N ILE A 351 15.32 14.14 2.03
CA ILE A 351 14.61 13.31 1.04
C ILE A 351 13.18 12.99 1.52
N ILE A 352 12.96 12.69 2.81
CA ILE A 352 11.60 12.49 3.36
C ILE A 352 10.71 13.71 3.09
N ASP A 353 11.23 14.92 3.31
CA ASP A 353 10.50 16.17 3.08
C ASP A 353 10.22 16.41 1.58
N ALA A 354 11.18 16.09 0.71
CA ALA A 354 11.01 16.17 -0.74
C ALA A 354 9.96 15.18 -1.27
N VAL A 355 10.04 13.90 -0.88
CA VAL A 355 9.06 12.86 -1.25
C VAL A 355 7.67 13.21 -0.72
N THR A 356 7.56 13.63 0.55
CA THR A 356 6.27 14.05 1.15
C THR A 356 5.66 15.24 0.41
N THR A 357 6.48 16.23 0.04
CA THR A 357 6.01 17.40 -0.71
C THR A 357 5.54 17.01 -2.10
N PHE A 358 6.34 16.23 -2.83
CA PHE A 358 6.01 15.72 -4.16
C PHE A 358 4.69 14.95 -4.15
N MET A 359 4.55 13.95 -3.27
CA MET A 359 3.34 13.12 -3.20
C MET A 359 2.07 13.95 -3.00
N ILE A 360 2.11 14.98 -2.15
CA ILE A 360 0.94 15.78 -1.75
C ILE A 360 0.60 16.89 -2.75
N LYS A 361 1.58 17.43 -3.50
CA LYS A 361 1.41 18.64 -4.33
C LYS A 361 1.72 18.47 -5.80
N ASP A 362 2.85 17.83 -6.11
CA ASP A 362 3.50 17.94 -7.42
C ASP A 362 3.43 16.64 -8.24
N SER A 363 2.90 15.56 -7.65
CA SER A 363 2.81 14.22 -8.23
C SER A 363 1.74 14.04 -9.31
N GLY A 364 0.62 14.73 -9.18
CA GLY A 364 -0.60 14.44 -9.94
C GLY A 364 -1.37 13.18 -9.48
N PHE A 365 -0.94 12.51 -8.40
CA PHE A 365 -1.70 11.40 -7.77
C PHE A 365 -3.07 11.89 -7.27
N LEU A 366 -3.11 13.13 -6.79
CA LEU A 366 -4.33 13.89 -6.53
C LEU A 366 -4.70 14.69 -7.79
N ASN A 367 -5.79 14.32 -8.47
CA ASN A 367 -6.32 15.04 -9.62
C ASN A 367 -7.73 15.55 -9.31
N HIS A 368 -7.91 16.88 -9.24
CA HIS A 368 -9.19 17.52 -8.88
C HIS A 368 -10.36 17.27 -9.87
N ASN A 369 -10.09 16.69 -11.05
CA ASN A 369 -11.14 16.31 -12.02
C ASN A 369 -11.62 14.86 -11.84
N LEU A 370 -11.01 14.12 -10.91
CA LEU A 370 -11.36 12.76 -10.52
C LEU A 370 -11.66 12.74 -9.01
N ASN A 371 -12.30 11.68 -8.53
CA ASN A 371 -12.68 11.51 -7.12
C ASN A 371 -11.74 10.58 -6.33
N PHE A 372 -10.69 10.04 -6.95
CA PHE A 372 -9.84 8.96 -6.44
C PHE A 372 -8.35 9.19 -6.76
N ILE A 373 -7.46 8.38 -6.18
CA ILE A 373 -6.02 8.41 -6.47
C ILE A 373 -5.72 7.94 -7.89
N VAL A 374 -4.96 8.74 -8.65
CA VAL A 374 -4.39 8.36 -9.94
C VAL A 374 -3.08 7.61 -9.71
N GLU A 375 -3.08 6.29 -9.91
CA GLU A 375 -1.93 5.43 -9.61
C GLU A 375 -0.68 5.76 -10.44
N THR A 376 -0.83 6.17 -11.70
CA THR A 376 0.31 6.51 -12.58
C THR A 376 -0.06 7.68 -13.49
N PRO A 377 0.19 8.94 -13.05
CA PRO A 377 -0.29 10.13 -13.74
C PRO A 377 0.26 10.35 -15.16
N SER A 378 1.45 9.82 -15.47
CA SER A 378 2.09 9.94 -16.79
C SER A 378 1.30 9.25 -17.93
N ILE A 379 0.47 8.25 -17.60
CA ILE A 379 -0.35 7.49 -18.55
C ILE A 379 -1.86 7.78 -18.43
N LEU A 380 -2.24 8.83 -17.69
CA LEU A 380 -3.64 9.19 -17.51
C LEU A 380 -4.29 9.56 -18.85
N GLY A 381 -5.40 8.88 -19.18
CA GLY A 381 -6.05 8.95 -20.49
C GLY A 381 -5.65 7.81 -21.44
N GLN A 382 -4.60 7.04 -21.13
CA GLN A 382 -4.37 5.69 -21.68
C GLN A 382 -4.99 4.64 -20.75
N ARG A 383 -4.76 4.78 -19.42
CA ARG A 383 -5.58 4.17 -18.36
C ARG A 383 -6.39 5.27 -17.65
N SER A 384 -7.48 4.93 -16.98
CA SER A 384 -8.27 5.87 -16.16
C SER A 384 -7.56 6.35 -14.89
N GLY A 385 -6.42 5.72 -14.55
CA GLY A 385 -5.67 5.98 -13.31
C GLY A 385 -6.15 5.16 -12.11
N LEU A 386 -7.31 4.51 -12.20
CA LEU A 386 -7.87 3.69 -11.13
C LEU A 386 -7.14 2.34 -11.04
N ASN A 387 -6.62 1.98 -9.87
CA ASN A 387 -5.85 0.75 -9.68
C ASN A 387 -5.97 0.25 -8.23
N ILE A 388 -6.07 -1.06 -8.02
CA ILE A 388 -6.05 -1.66 -6.68
C ILE A 388 -4.70 -1.42 -5.97
N GLY A 389 -3.62 -1.20 -6.72
CA GLY A 389 -2.29 -0.84 -6.20
C GLY A 389 -2.32 0.32 -5.20
N SER A 390 -3.22 1.31 -5.39
CA SER A 390 -3.37 2.42 -4.45
C SER A 390 -3.96 2.00 -3.10
N LEU A 391 -4.83 0.98 -3.08
CA LEU A 391 -5.31 0.37 -1.83
C LEU A 391 -4.22 -0.50 -1.19
N ILE A 392 -3.53 -1.33 -1.98
CA ILE A 392 -2.44 -2.20 -1.53
C ILE A 392 -1.35 -1.36 -0.85
N GLY A 393 -0.92 -0.26 -1.48
CA GLY A 393 0.06 0.65 -0.90
C GLY A 393 -0.43 1.22 0.43
N SER A 394 -1.67 1.71 0.48
CA SER A 394 -2.27 2.27 1.69
C SER A 394 -2.33 1.24 2.83
N ILE A 395 -2.77 -0.01 2.59
CA ILE A 395 -2.80 -1.03 3.65
C ILE A 395 -1.39 -1.43 4.11
N LEU A 396 -0.42 -1.59 3.20
CA LEU A 396 0.94 -2.01 3.55
C LEU A 396 1.73 -0.93 4.32
N THR A 397 1.50 0.36 4.04
CA THR A 397 2.19 1.45 4.74
C THR A 397 1.54 1.87 6.05
N HIS A 398 0.29 1.46 6.29
CA HIS A 398 -0.48 1.76 7.51
C HIS A 398 -0.83 0.49 8.30
N ASP A 399 0.14 -0.42 8.42
CA ASP A 399 0.12 -1.52 9.38
C ASP A 399 0.58 -1.00 10.75
N GLU A 400 -0.22 -1.22 11.80
CA GLU A 400 -0.05 -0.55 13.11
C GLU A 400 1.02 -1.19 14.02
N LEU A 401 2.16 -1.54 13.43
CA LEU A 401 3.41 -1.82 14.16
C LEU A 401 4.14 -0.52 14.56
N ASP A 402 3.64 0.64 14.11
CA ASP A 402 4.11 1.96 14.53
C ASP A 402 3.73 2.25 15.99
N PHE A 403 4.74 2.53 16.83
CA PHE A 403 4.55 3.28 18.07
C PHE A 403 3.87 4.62 17.76
N GLU A 404 2.83 4.99 18.53
CA GLU A 404 2.03 6.24 18.45
C GLU A 404 2.69 7.32 17.58
N PRO A 405 2.27 7.47 16.30
CA PRO A 405 3.09 8.14 15.31
C PRO A 405 3.26 9.62 15.66
N SER A 406 4.50 9.96 16.04
CA SER A 406 4.94 11.35 16.05
C SER A 406 4.73 11.95 14.66
N SER A 407 4.59 13.28 14.57
CA SER A 407 4.34 13.97 13.30
C SER A 407 5.38 13.68 12.21
N ILE A 408 6.58 13.25 12.61
CA ILE A 408 7.67 12.78 11.73
C ILE A 408 7.32 11.44 11.08
N GLY A 409 6.81 10.47 11.86
CA GLY A 409 6.51 9.10 11.40
C GLY A 409 5.24 8.99 10.55
N ALA A 410 4.28 9.90 10.71
CA ALA A 410 3.00 9.87 9.99
C ALA A 410 3.18 9.85 8.46
N VAL A 411 2.51 8.92 7.79
CA VAL A 411 2.49 8.74 6.32
C VAL A 411 1.15 9.28 5.78
N PRO A 412 1.14 9.98 4.62
CA PRO A 412 -0.11 10.45 4.01
C PRO A 412 -0.88 9.31 3.33
N PHE A 413 -2.15 9.56 2.97
CA PHE A 413 -3.00 8.59 2.25
C PHE A 413 -3.25 7.27 3.00
N ASN A 414 -3.49 7.38 4.31
CA ASN A 414 -4.03 6.33 5.16
C ASN A 414 -5.40 5.82 4.67
N ILE A 415 -5.85 4.67 5.16
CA ILE A 415 -7.03 3.94 4.68
C ILE A 415 -8.37 4.66 4.96
N ASP A 416 -8.38 5.72 5.78
CA ASP A 416 -9.51 6.61 6.03
C ASP A 416 -9.54 7.84 5.09
N HIS A 417 -8.49 8.05 4.29
CA HIS A 417 -8.40 9.18 3.39
C HIS A 417 -9.44 9.06 2.24
N PRO A 418 -10.28 10.09 1.99
CA PRO A 418 -11.40 9.97 1.03
C PRO A 418 -11.00 9.52 -0.38
N ALA A 419 -9.81 9.90 -0.85
CA ALA A 419 -9.30 9.46 -2.16
C ALA A 419 -9.08 7.94 -2.25
N ILE A 420 -8.68 7.30 -1.13
CA ILE A 420 -8.42 5.85 -1.04
C ILE A 420 -9.75 5.11 -0.91
N LEU A 421 -10.65 5.60 -0.04
CA LEU A 421 -12.04 5.12 0.04
C LEU A 421 -12.74 5.17 -1.33
N ASN A 422 -12.48 6.20 -2.13
CA ASN A 422 -13.06 6.34 -3.47
C ASN A 422 -12.37 5.48 -4.55
N VAL A 423 -11.11 5.07 -4.38
CA VAL A 423 -10.53 4.00 -5.23
C VAL A 423 -11.34 2.71 -5.03
N LEU A 424 -11.63 2.32 -3.78
CA LEU A 424 -12.47 1.14 -3.51
C LEU A 424 -13.88 1.30 -4.11
N TYR A 425 -14.49 2.48 -3.94
CA TYR A 425 -15.80 2.78 -4.53
C TYR A 425 -15.82 2.59 -6.05
N GLU A 426 -14.94 3.27 -6.79
CA GLU A 426 -14.91 3.15 -8.25
C GLU A 426 -14.53 1.74 -8.68
N MET A 427 -13.58 1.06 -8.00
CA MET A 427 -13.22 -0.33 -8.31
C MET A 427 -14.44 -1.25 -8.23
N VAL A 428 -15.24 -1.16 -7.15
CA VAL A 428 -16.50 -1.91 -7.02
C VAL A 428 -17.48 -1.54 -8.14
N LYS A 429 -17.67 -0.25 -8.45
CA LYS A 429 -18.56 0.21 -9.54
C LYS A 429 -18.12 -0.26 -10.94
N ARG A 430 -16.82 -0.35 -11.24
CA ARG A 430 -16.32 -0.85 -12.53
C ARG A 430 -16.37 -2.38 -12.59
N MET A 431 -15.85 -3.07 -11.58
CA MET A 431 -15.73 -4.53 -11.61
C MET A 431 -17.09 -5.24 -11.48
N SER A 432 -18.08 -4.63 -10.83
CA SER A 432 -19.47 -5.11 -10.83
C SER A 432 -20.14 -5.13 -12.21
N ILE A 433 -19.60 -4.39 -13.18
CA ILE A 433 -20.06 -4.41 -14.58
C ILE A 433 -19.16 -5.32 -15.43
N LEU A 434 -17.83 -5.17 -15.31
CA LEU A 434 -16.83 -5.82 -16.18
C LEU A 434 -16.73 -7.35 -16.02
N TYR A 435 -17.06 -7.90 -14.85
CA TYR A 435 -16.95 -9.32 -14.56
C TYR A 435 -18.34 -9.95 -14.31
N PRO A 436 -18.85 -10.81 -15.22
CA PRO A 436 -20.19 -11.41 -15.08
C PRO A 436 -20.48 -12.15 -13.78
N ILE A 437 -19.48 -12.77 -13.12
CA ILE A 437 -19.69 -13.38 -11.79
C ILE A 437 -20.24 -12.38 -10.75
N ASN A 438 -19.88 -11.10 -10.86
CA ASN A 438 -20.31 -10.05 -9.92
C ASN A 438 -21.77 -9.61 -10.11
N HIS A 439 -22.42 -9.97 -11.22
CA HIS A 439 -23.75 -9.47 -11.58
C HIS A 439 -24.84 -9.89 -10.58
N GLY A 440 -24.67 -11.03 -9.90
CA GLY A 440 -25.56 -11.46 -8.81
C GLY A 440 -25.42 -10.65 -7.51
N ARG A 441 -24.23 -10.05 -7.25
CA ARG A 441 -23.90 -9.31 -6.02
C ARG A 441 -24.24 -7.82 -6.11
N ALA A 442 -24.23 -7.25 -7.33
CA ALA A 442 -24.37 -5.82 -7.58
C ALA A 442 -25.64 -5.16 -6.98
N ASN A 443 -26.74 -5.91 -6.84
CA ASN A 443 -28.00 -5.40 -6.27
C ASN A 443 -28.13 -5.61 -4.74
N LEU A 444 -27.15 -6.25 -4.08
CA LEU A 444 -27.21 -6.67 -2.67
C LEU A 444 -26.34 -5.80 -1.74
N ASN A 445 -25.74 -4.72 -2.26
CA ASN A 445 -24.73 -3.88 -1.59
C ASN A 445 -23.55 -4.70 -1.03
N MET A 446 -23.21 -5.81 -1.67
CA MET A 446 -22.08 -6.66 -1.30
C MET A 446 -20.79 -6.18 -1.97
N GLY A 447 -19.66 -6.56 -1.38
CA GLY A 447 -18.37 -6.63 -2.05
C GLY A 447 -18.43 -7.57 -3.26
N VAL A 448 -17.49 -7.37 -4.18
CA VAL A 448 -17.45 -8.02 -5.51
C VAL A 448 -16.01 -8.41 -5.84
N GLY A 449 -15.80 -9.37 -6.74
CA GLY A 449 -14.47 -9.78 -7.18
C GLY A 449 -13.75 -8.61 -7.86
N LEU A 450 -12.57 -8.25 -7.37
CA LEU A 450 -11.77 -7.12 -7.87
C LEU A 450 -10.53 -7.65 -8.61
N GLY A 451 -10.19 -7.03 -9.74
CA GLY A 451 -8.93 -7.24 -10.46
C GLY A 451 -7.93 -6.11 -10.21
N ARG A 452 -6.91 -5.99 -11.06
CA ARG A 452 -5.84 -4.98 -10.89
C ARG A 452 -6.32 -3.55 -11.20
N TYR A 453 -6.82 -3.31 -12.41
CA TYR A 453 -7.33 -2.01 -12.88
C TYR A 453 -8.36 -2.21 -14.03
N PRO A 454 -9.23 -1.24 -14.35
CA PRO A 454 -10.35 -1.45 -15.29
C PRO A 454 -9.96 -1.74 -16.74
N GLU A 455 -8.81 -1.26 -17.20
CA GLU A 455 -8.29 -1.46 -18.56
C GLU A 455 -7.42 -2.72 -18.69
N ASP A 456 -7.49 -3.63 -17.73
CA ASP A 456 -6.66 -4.83 -17.67
C ASP A 456 -7.07 -5.88 -18.72
N ILE A 457 -6.06 -6.50 -19.33
CA ILE A 457 -6.15 -7.47 -20.41
C ILE A 457 -5.31 -8.74 -20.15
N TYR A 458 -4.59 -8.83 -19.02
CA TYR A 458 -3.82 -10.02 -18.66
C TYR A 458 -4.71 -11.09 -18.03
N ASN A 459 -4.77 -12.26 -18.66
CA ASN A 459 -5.65 -13.36 -18.27
C ASN A 459 -4.97 -14.40 -17.36
N GLY A 460 -3.78 -14.11 -16.83
CA GLY A 460 -3.00 -15.03 -15.98
C GLY A 460 -2.05 -15.95 -16.76
N ILE A 461 -2.14 -15.99 -18.10
CA ILE A 461 -1.21 -16.76 -18.97
C ILE A 461 -0.72 -15.90 -20.15
N GLY A 462 -1.57 -15.01 -20.65
CA GLY A 462 -1.28 -14.10 -21.74
C GLY A 462 -2.30 -12.97 -21.84
N VAL A 463 -2.44 -12.37 -23.03
CA VAL A 463 -3.26 -11.16 -23.23
C VAL A 463 -4.57 -11.50 -23.93
N SER A 464 -5.71 -11.25 -23.26
CA SER A 464 -7.04 -11.21 -23.86
C SER A 464 -8.02 -10.34 -23.06
N GLU A 465 -8.43 -10.80 -21.89
CA GLU A 465 -9.35 -10.13 -20.95
C GLU A 465 -8.87 -10.45 -19.53
N ALA A 466 -8.81 -9.44 -18.66
CA ALA A 466 -8.43 -9.68 -17.27
C ALA A 466 -9.57 -10.21 -16.41
N ASN A 467 -9.17 -10.84 -15.31
CA ASN A 467 -10.04 -11.44 -14.32
C ASN A 467 -9.99 -10.68 -12.98
N PRO A 468 -10.91 -10.99 -12.05
CA PRO A 468 -10.67 -10.86 -10.61
C PRO A 468 -9.39 -11.55 -10.12
N TRP A 469 -8.81 -11.01 -9.05
CA TRP A 469 -7.62 -11.51 -8.35
C TRP A 469 -7.95 -11.75 -6.88
N PHE A 470 -7.40 -12.82 -6.29
CA PHE A 470 -7.61 -13.14 -4.88
C PHE A 470 -7.02 -12.06 -3.97
N LEU A 471 -5.76 -11.67 -4.18
CA LEU A 471 -5.10 -10.62 -3.39
C LEU A 471 -5.82 -9.26 -3.46
N ALA A 472 -6.40 -8.91 -4.61
CA ALA A 472 -7.12 -7.65 -4.80
C ALA A 472 -8.47 -7.64 -4.07
N THR A 473 -9.16 -8.78 -4.06
CA THR A 473 -10.44 -8.95 -3.35
C THR A 473 -10.22 -8.99 -1.83
N SER A 474 -9.18 -9.69 -1.35
CA SER A 474 -8.78 -9.69 0.07
C SER A 474 -8.28 -8.32 0.56
N THR A 475 -7.61 -7.53 -0.30
CA THR A 475 -7.19 -6.15 0.01
C THR A 475 -8.37 -5.25 0.39
N ALA A 476 -9.50 -5.38 -0.32
CA ALA A 476 -10.71 -4.63 -0.01
C ALA A 476 -11.31 -5.03 1.35
N ALA A 477 -11.27 -6.32 1.71
CA ALA A 477 -11.68 -6.79 3.04
C ALA A 477 -10.78 -6.21 4.14
N GLU A 478 -9.45 -6.35 4.01
CA GLU A 478 -8.47 -5.79 4.96
C GLU A 478 -8.70 -4.30 5.21
N MET A 479 -8.89 -3.52 4.13
CA MET A 479 -9.11 -2.08 4.23
C MET A 479 -10.31 -1.72 5.13
N MET A 480 -11.42 -2.46 5.01
CA MET A 480 -12.63 -2.22 5.81
C MET A 480 -12.43 -2.60 7.28
N TYR A 481 -11.71 -3.68 7.58
CA TYR A 481 -11.38 -4.03 8.96
C TYR A 481 -10.40 -3.04 9.60
N LYS A 482 -9.38 -2.57 8.86
CA LYS A 482 -8.45 -1.53 9.33
C LYS A 482 -9.14 -0.19 9.58
N PHE A 483 -10.11 0.17 8.73
CA PHE A 483 -10.94 1.37 8.94
C PHE A 483 -11.65 1.31 10.29
N VAL A 484 -12.33 0.20 10.58
CA VAL A 484 -13.04 -0.01 11.85
C VAL A 484 -12.06 -0.01 13.03
N TYR A 485 -10.92 -0.71 12.92
CA TYR A 485 -9.92 -0.79 13.98
C TYR A 485 -9.34 0.59 14.34
N GLN A 486 -8.88 1.35 13.34
CA GLN A 486 -8.34 2.71 13.54
C GLN A 486 -9.37 3.65 14.17
N HIS A 487 -10.64 3.55 13.76
CA HIS A 487 -11.71 4.35 14.33
C HIS A 487 -11.93 4.05 15.82
N TYR A 488 -12.04 2.78 16.20
CA TYR A 488 -12.13 2.38 17.62
C TYR A 488 -10.88 2.77 18.43
N LYS A 489 -9.67 2.49 17.92
CA LYS A 489 -8.41 2.86 18.60
C LYS A 489 -8.31 4.37 18.83
N SER A 490 -8.68 5.18 17.83
CA SER A 490 -8.61 6.64 17.94
C SER A 490 -9.64 7.25 18.90
N SER A 491 -10.73 6.54 19.20
CA SER A 491 -11.85 6.99 20.04
C SER A 491 -12.47 8.33 19.60
N LYS A 492 -12.56 8.55 18.28
CA LYS A 492 -13.09 9.77 17.66
C LYS A 492 -14.46 9.56 17.02
N ASP A 493 -15.23 10.64 16.95
CA ASP A 493 -16.45 10.75 16.13
C ASP A 493 -16.13 10.44 14.67
N LEU A 494 -17.01 9.70 13.99
CA LEU A 494 -16.95 9.56 12.54
C LEU A 494 -17.55 10.83 11.91
N VAL A 495 -16.69 11.61 11.24
CA VAL A 495 -17.06 12.86 10.56
C VAL A 495 -16.97 12.66 9.05
N ILE A 496 -18.08 12.90 8.36
CA ILE A 496 -18.20 12.78 6.90
C ILE A 496 -18.57 14.16 6.36
N GLU A 497 -17.65 14.78 5.61
CA GLU A 497 -17.90 16.02 4.89
C GLU A 497 -18.83 15.74 3.70
N LEU A 498 -19.92 16.51 3.58
CA LEU A 498 -20.93 16.35 2.54
C LEU A 498 -20.88 17.57 1.61
N ASP A 499 -20.14 17.42 0.52
CA ASP A 499 -20.09 18.36 -0.61
C ASP A 499 -20.97 17.89 -1.78
N ASN A 500 -21.13 18.75 -2.80
CA ASN A 500 -21.70 18.31 -4.10
C ASN A 500 -20.63 17.73 -5.02
N ASP A 501 -19.35 18.02 -4.77
CA ASP A 501 -18.23 17.73 -5.67
C ASP A 501 -17.55 16.36 -5.37
N ASN A 502 -18.38 15.39 -4.94
CA ASN A 502 -18.14 13.93 -4.83
C ASN A 502 -16.99 13.41 -3.96
N TRP A 503 -15.90 14.15 -3.78
CA TRP A 503 -14.64 13.65 -3.22
C TRP A 503 -14.79 13.10 -1.79
N ASN A 504 -15.58 13.75 -0.94
CA ASN A 504 -15.72 13.34 0.46
C ASN A 504 -16.86 12.34 0.72
N CYS A 505 -17.67 12.03 -0.29
CA CYS A 505 -18.96 11.36 -0.11
C CYS A 505 -19.19 10.09 -0.98
N ALA A 506 -18.45 9.89 -2.08
CA ALA A 506 -18.76 8.82 -3.03
C ALA A 506 -18.76 7.41 -2.42
N PHE A 507 -17.69 7.01 -1.71
CA PHE A 507 -17.64 5.75 -0.94
C PHE A 507 -18.83 5.57 0.02
N TRP A 508 -19.21 6.64 0.72
CA TRP A 508 -20.25 6.58 1.76
C TRP A 508 -21.64 6.23 1.21
N SER A 509 -21.87 6.33 -0.10
CA SER A 509 -23.09 5.81 -0.75
C SER A 509 -23.21 4.28 -0.74
N LEU A 510 -22.12 3.54 -0.49
CA LEU A 510 -22.13 2.08 -0.28
C LEU A 510 -22.66 1.72 1.12
N ILE A 511 -22.37 2.56 2.12
CA ILE A 511 -22.73 2.34 3.52
C ILE A 511 -24.08 2.98 3.88
N PHE A 512 -24.42 4.13 3.28
CA PHE A 512 -25.61 4.91 3.64
C PHE A 512 -26.52 5.22 2.45
N ASN A 513 -27.83 5.16 2.72
CA ASN A 513 -28.88 5.75 1.89
C ASN A 513 -29.21 7.18 2.37
N GLY A 514 -29.79 7.99 1.48
CA GLY A 514 -30.34 9.31 1.80
C GLY A 514 -29.34 10.49 1.78
N LEU A 515 -28.03 10.25 1.69
CA LEU A 515 -27.01 11.32 1.69
C LEU A 515 -27.23 12.38 0.60
N SER A 516 -27.65 11.97 -0.60
CA SER A 516 -27.97 12.88 -1.73
C SER A 516 -29.11 13.85 -1.45
N SER A 517 -29.97 13.58 -0.46
CA SER A 517 -31.00 14.54 -0.01
C SER A 517 -30.41 15.75 0.72
N ILE A 518 -29.17 15.63 1.21
CA ILE A 518 -28.47 16.64 2.01
C ILE A 518 -27.72 17.64 1.12
N SER A 519 -27.16 17.19 -0.01
CA SER A 519 -26.03 17.84 -0.70
C SER A 519 -26.19 19.30 -1.12
N LYS A 520 -27.42 19.82 -1.32
CA LYS A 520 -27.69 21.17 -1.88
C LYS A 520 -27.07 22.36 -1.14
N THR A 521 -26.48 22.14 0.02
CA THR A 521 -25.65 23.08 0.79
C THR A 521 -24.45 22.30 1.32
N GLU A 522 -23.29 22.95 1.46
CA GLU A 522 -22.19 22.38 2.25
C GLU A 522 -22.70 21.87 3.60
N ALA A 523 -22.43 20.60 3.90
CA ALA A 523 -22.92 19.94 5.10
C ALA A 523 -21.89 18.99 5.69
N ARG A 524 -22.16 18.49 6.91
CA ARG A 524 -21.36 17.48 7.60
C ARG A 524 -22.28 16.51 8.32
N LEU A 525 -22.06 15.21 8.12
CA LEU A 525 -22.62 14.15 8.94
C LEU A 525 -21.63 13.85 10.07
N ILE A 526 -22.10 13.91 11.31
CA ILE A 526 -21.34 13.50 12.49
C ILE A 526 -22.07 12.32 13.13
N ILE A 527 -21.35 11.20 13.31
CA ILE A 527 -21.81 10.03 14.05
C ILE A 527 -20.91 9.93 15.28
N PRO A 528 -21.37 10.39 16.47
CA PRO A 528 -20.51 10.51 17.64
C PRO A 528 -19.97 9.18 18.14
N PHE A 529 -18.74 9.19 18.66
CA PHE A 529 -18.08 8.01 19.19
C PHE A 529 -18.93 7.30 20.25
N ASN A 530 -18.89 5.97 20.28
CA ASN A 530 -19.61 5.12 21.23
C ASN A 530 -21.16 5.24 21.17
N SER A 531 -21.74 5.99 20.21
CA SER A 531 -23.19 6.06 20.02
C SER A 531 -23.76 4.76 19.41
N PRO A 532 -25.07 4.48 19.54
CA PRO A 532 -25.72 3.38 18.82
C PRO A 532 -25.50 3.45 17.30
N ALA A 533 -25.62 4.63 16.70
CA ALA A 533 -25.36 4.83 15.27
C ALA A 533 -23.90 4.52 14.87
N TYR A 534 -22.93 4.80 15.75
CA TYR A 534 -21.52 4.47 15.52
C TYR A 534 -21.31 2.96 15.42
N HIS A 535 -21.76 2.20 16.42
CA HIS A 535 -21.66 0.74 16.44
C HIS A 535 -22.40 0.11 15.25
N GLN A 536 -23.61 0.58 14.94
CA GLN A 536 -24.37 0.13 13.77
C GLN A 536 -23.61 0.39 12.46
N THR A 537 -22.95 1.55 12.34
CA THR A 537 -22.12 1.88 11.16
C THR A 537 -20.89 1.00 11.06
N MET A 538 -20.15 0.80 12.16
CA MET A 538 -18.93 -0.02 12.16
C MET A 538 -19.24 -1.48 11.87
N HIS A 539 -20.29 -2.05 12.47
CA HIS A 539 -20.78 -3.40 12.13
C HIS A 539 -21.18 -3.50 10.65
N SER A 540 -21.79 -2.46 10.05
CA SER A 540 -22.08 -2.44 8.61
C SER A 540 -20.81 -2.42 7.74
N ILE A 541 -19.75 -1.74 8.16
CA ILE A 541 -18.44 -1.73 7.47
C ILE A 541 -17.74 -3.10 7.61
N VAL A 542 -17.77 -3.73 8.79
CA VAL A 542 -17.31 -5.12 8.98
C VAL A 542 -18.10 -6.09 8.09
N SER A 543 -19.44 -5.92 8.03
CA SER A 543 -20.30 -6.72 7.15
C SER A 543 -19.97 -6.54 5.67
N TYR A 544 -19.55 -5.33 5.27
CA TYR A 544 -19.08 -5.06 3.91
C TYR A 544 -17.74 -5.74 3.64
N GLY A 545 -16.79 -5.70 4.58
CA GLY A 545 -15.53 -6.45 4.52
C GLY A 545 -15.75 -7.96 4.39
N ASP A 546 -16.60 -8.54 5.24
CA ASP A 546 -16.97 -9.97 5.19
C ASP A 546 -17.54 -10.35 3.81
N SER A 547 -18.28 -9.44 3.16
CA SER A 547 -18.86 -9.70 1.84
C SER A 547 -17.86 -9.69 0.67
N PHE A 548 -16.61 -9.27 0.88
CA PHE A 548 -15.49 -9.55 -0.05
C PHE A 548 -14.84 -10.91 0.23
N LEU A 549 -14.72 -11.32 1.50
CA LEU A 549 -14.21 -12.66 1.85
C LEU A 549 -15.20 -13.77 1.49
N ASP A 550 -16.50 -13.50 1.51
CA ASP A 550 -17.52 -14.38 0.94
C ASP A 550 -17.38 -14.53 -0.58
N GLU A 551 -16.89 -13.52 -1.29
CA GLU A 551 -16.59 -13.68 -2.72
C GLU A 551 -15.35 -14.54 -2.92
N VAL A 552 -14.27 -14.32 -2.15
CA VAL A 552 -13.10 -15.22 -2.13
C VAL A 552 -13.53 -16.68 -1.90
N ARG A 553 -14.39 -16.92 -0.90
CA ARG A 553 -14.93 -18.25 -0.56
C ARG A 553 -15.63 -18.96 -1.72
N LEU A 554 -16.26 -18.25 -2.65
CA LEU A 554 -16.98 -18.87 -3.77
C LEU A 554 -16.05 -19.41 -4.86
N HIS A 555 -14.78 -18.99 -4.88
CA HIS A 555 -13.84 -19.23 -5.98
C HIS A 555 -12.54 -19.95 -5.56
N VAL A 556 -12.25 -20.00 -4.25
CA VAL A 556 -11.25 -20.91 -3.65
C VAL A 556 -11.63 -22.39 -3.94
N SER A 557 -10.65 -23.28 -4.12
CA SER A 557 -10.93 -24.70 -4.37
C SER A 557 -11.48 -25.45 -3.15
N GLU A 558 -12.01 -26.67 -3.34
CA GLU A 558 -12.49 -27.51 -2.23
C GLU A 558 -11.36 -27.88 -1.23
N GLU A 559 -10.11 -27.88 -1.70
CA GLU A 559 -8.88 -28.09 -0.94
C GLU A 559 -8.24 -26.79 -0.40
N GLY A 560 -8.88 -25.64 -0.64
CA GLY A 560 -8.41 -24.33 -0.18
C GLY A 560 -7.31 -23.68 -1.04
N GLU A 561 -7.14 -24.08 -2.30
CA GLU A 561 -6.18 -23.44 -3.21
C GLU A 561 -6.61 -22.01 -3.58
N MET A 562 -5.63 -21.08 -3.59
CA MET A 562 -5.74 -19.79 -4.25
C MET A 562 -4.64 -19.63 -5.30
N SER A 563 -5.05 -19.47 -6.56
CA SER A 563 -4.19 -19.01 -7.64
C SER A 563 -3.99 -17.48 -7.59
N GLU A 564 -3.38 -16.91 -8.63
CA GLU A 564 -3.35 -15.47 -8.87
C GLU A 564 -4.77 -14.90 -9.12
N GLN A 565 -5.51 -15.53 -10.03
CA GLN A 565 -6.79 -15.03 -10.56
C GLN A 565 -7.92 -16.06 -10.37
N PHE A 566 -9.17 -15.61 -10.48
CA PHE A 566 -10.34 -16.47 -10.65
C PHE A 566 -11.21 -15.97 -11.80
N ASN A 567 -11.61 -16.88 -12.70
CA ASN A 567 -12.15 -16.54 -14.01
C ASN A 567 -13.41 -15.65 -13.95
N LYS A 568 -13.39 -14.52 -14.66
CA LYS A 568 -14.48 -13.50 -14.66
C LYS A 568 -15.87 -14.02 -15.08
N TYR A 569 -15.96 -15.17 -15.72
CA TYR A 569 -17.20 -15.80 -16.21
C TYR A 569 -17.63 -17.02 -15.38
N THR A 570 -16.68 -17.82 -14.87
CA THR A 570 -16.97 -19.13 -14.26
C THR A 570 -16.56 -19.26 -12.79
N GLY A 571 -15.72 -18.35 -12.27
CA GLY A 571 -15.19 -18.42 -10.91
C GLY A 571 -14.03 -19.40 -10.70
N PHE A 572 -13.71 -20.26 -11.67
CA PHE A 572 -12.62 -21.23 -11.51
C PHE A 572 -11.23 -20.58 -11.44
N LEU A 573 -10.32 -21.21 -10.69
CA LEU A 573 -8.92 -20.81 -10.56
C LEU A 573 -8.24 -20.60 -11.93
N GLN A 574 -7.47 -19.52 -12.04
CA GLN A 574 -6.79 -19.13 -13.28
C GLN A 574 -5.46 -18.40 -12.97
N GLY A 575 -4.50 -18.48 -13.90
CA GLY A 575 -3.16 -17.93 -13.74
C GLY A 575 -2.26 -18.79 -12.86
N ALA A 576 -1.25 -18.17 -12.23
CA ALA A 576 -0.27 -18.88 -11.41
C ALA A 576 -0.94 -19.60 -10.22
N ARG A 577 -0.78 -20.93 -10.14
CA ARG A 577 -1.33 -21.76 -9.05
C ARG A 577 -0.62 -21.53 -7.71
N HIS A 578 -1.31 -21.71 -6.59
CA HIS A 578 -0.77 -21.47 -5.24
C HIS A 578 0.03 -20.16 -5.13
N LEU A 579 -0.54 -19.00 -5.50
CA LEU A 579 0.21 -17.73 -5.46
C LEU A 579 0.42 -17.28 -4.00
N THR A 580 1.69 -17.13 -3.60
CA THR A 580 2.08 -16.83 -2.20
C THR A 580 1.45 -15.53 -1.70
N TRP A 581 1.36 -14.51 -2.55
CA TRP A 581 0.73 -13.23 -2.21
C TRP A 581 -0.80 -13.33 -2.06
N SER A 582 -1.49 -14.23 -2.79
CA SER A 582 -2.94 -14.48 -2.57
C SER A 582 -3.20 -15.00 -1.15
N TYR A 583 -2.41 -15.97 -0.69
CA TYR A 583 -2.48 -16.47 0.68
C TYR A 583 -2.09 -15.40 1.70
N GLY A 584 -1.00 -14.66 1.47
CA GLY A 584 -0.53 -13.60 2.37
C GLY A 584 -1.56 -12.47 2.54
N ALA A 585 -2.25 -12.08 1.46
CA ALA A 585 -3.31 -11.06 1.49
C ALA A 585 -4.58 -11.57 2.21
N PHE A 586 -4.97 -12.84 2.02
CA PHE A 586 -6.06 -13.43 2.78
C PHE A 586 -5.74 -13.46 4.28
N LEU A 587 -4.57 -14.00 4.67
CA LEU A 587 -4.13 -14.05 6.07
C LEU A 587 -4.09 -12.68 6.74
N SER A 588 -3.60 -11.65 6.03
CA SER A 588 -3.59 -10.27 6.53
C SER A 588 -5.01 -9.72 6.71
N SER A 589 -5.95 -10.01 5.80
CA SER A 589 -7.36 -9.64 5.99
C SER A 589 -8.00 -10.33 7.21
N ILE A 590 -7.72 -11.62 7.47
CA ILE A 590 -8.24 -12.33 8.64
C ILE A 590 -7.66 -11.77 9.94
N ARG A 591 -6.35 -11.49 9.96
CA ARG A 591 -5.67 -10.82 11.08
C ARG A 591 -6.38 -9.53 11.50
N TRP A 592 -6.78 -8.70 10.53
CA TRP A 592 -7.49 -7.46 10.82
C TRP A 592 -8.96 -7.68 11.18
N ARG A 593 -9.63 -8.66 10.56
CA ARG A 593 -10.98 -9.09 10.94
C ARG A 593 -11.05 -9.49 12.41
N ASP A 594 -10.15 -10.36 12.86
CA ASP A 594 -10.08 -10.85 14.24
C ASP A 594 -9.85 -9.72 15.25
N LYS A 595 -9.04 -8.73 14.88
CA LYS A 595 -8.80 -7.54 15.71
C LYS A 595 -10.05 -6.65 15.87
N VAL A 596 -11.03 -6.71 14.95
CA VAL A 596 -12.30 -5.97 15.08
C VAL A 596 -13.49 -6.79 15.58
N GLN A 597 -13.40 -8.12 15.63
CA GLN A 597 -14.46 -8.97 16.22
C GLN A 597 -14.80 -8.60 17.68
N ASN A 598 -13.86 -7.98 18.41
CA ASN A 598 -14.08 -7.53 19.79
C ASN A 598 -14.89 -6.22 19.91
N TYR A 599 -15.22 -5.55 18.79
CA TYR A 599 -15.94 -4.27 18.76
C TYR A 599 -17.34 -4.33 18.13
N CYS A 600 -17.77 -5.47 17.55
CA CYS A 600 -18.93 -5.56 16.64
C CYS A 600 -19.82 -6.80 16.87
#